data_AF-A0A0C9WJ19-F1
#
_entry.id   AF-A0A0C9WJ19-F1
#
_cell.length_a   1.000
_cell.length_b   1.000
_cell.length_c   1.000
_cell.angle_alpha   90.00
_cell.angle_beta   90.00
_cell.angle_gamma   90.00
#
_symmetry.space_group_name_H-M   'P 1'
#
loop_
_entity.id
_entity.type
_entity.pdbx_description
1 polymer ?
#
loop_
_entity_poly.entity_id
_entity_poly.type
_entity_poly.pdbx_seq_one_letter_code
_entity_poly.pdbx_strand_id
1 'polypeptide(L)'
;RYDRATSDNEPVTWVHQNNEYTLSLLCTEFDPFTADCATSASGSTRQSTPASIHSSRKPRAAHTYSDLKDEWDRLLNIPGHVIKNIPNPLLLLAFEKYKHYCQASNTSDTMGSDGSWPDNCRKPTATELIEIFVAKSTWYSAYQAASSEVATNYPDMQAYLDGEDSHPSDQEIWGYNQPEGYTLTDLNKWLAEKKAVKRGKDKGKEKPKGSDTTKSKKKNSDGKKESRK
;
A
#
# COMPACT_ATOMS: atom_id res chain seq x y z
N ARG A 1 41.73 -3.27 19.37
CA ARG A 1 40.66 -3.63 20.36
C ARG A 1 39.52 -4.45 19.73
N TYR A 2 39.61 -4.82 18.44
CA TYR A 2 38.64 -5.72 17.77
C TYR A 2 39.26 -7.08 17.38
N ASP A 3 40.55 -7.30 17.69
CA ASP A 3 41.30 -8.50 17.28
C ASP A 3 40.81 -9.80 17.95
N ARG A 4 39.98 -9.67 19.00
CA ARG A 4 39.39 -10.81 19.71
C ARG A 4 38.19 -11.40 18.94
N ALA A 5 37.39 -10.58 18.28
CA ALA A 5 36.17 -11.01 17.60
C ALA A 5 36.42 -11.83 16.33
N THR A 6 37.61 -11.73 15.73
CA THR A 6 38.01 -12.54 14.57
C THR A 6 38.71 -13.85 14.94
N SER A 7 39.01 -14.06 16.23
CA SER A 7 39.70 -15.26 16.74
C SER A 7 38.74 -16.31 17.29
N ASP A 8 37.52 -15.91 17.67
CA ASP A 8 36.48 -16.82 18.16
C ASP A 8 35.74 -17.47 16.99
N ASN A 9 36.24 -18.64 16.60
CA ASN A 9 35.66 -19.48 15.55
C ASN A 9 34.57 -20.39 16.17
N GLU A 10 33.57 -19.80 16.82
CA GLU A 10 32.48 -20.58 17.40
C GLU A 10 31.60 -21.19 16.29
N PRO A 11 31.28 -22.50 16.37
CA PRO A 11 30.48 -23.15 15.35
C PRO A 11 29.06 -22.60 15.34
N VAL A 12 28.68 -21.99 14.21
CA VAL A 12 27.33 -21.49 13.96
C VAL A 12 26.37 -22.67 13.85
N THR A 13 25.57 -22.90 14.88
CA THR A 13 24.55 -23.97 14.86
C THR A 13 23.27 -23.49 14.19
N TRP A 14 22.94 -24.09 13.06
CA TRP A 14 21.66 -23.90 12.38
C TRP A 14 20.65 -24.91 12.89
N VAL A 15 19.49 -24.44 13.34
CA VAL A 15 18.38 -25.30 13.79
C VAL A 15 17.33 -25.34 12.69
N HIS A 16 17.00 -26.54 12.21
CA HIS A 16 15.94 -26.73 11.20
C HIS A 16 14.65 -27.17 11.88
N GLN A 17 13.64 -26.30 11.87
CA GLN A 17 12.31 -26.57 12.41
C GLN A 17 11.24 -26.02 11.46
N ASN A 18 10.14 -26.75 11.30
CA ASN A 18 9.01 -26.37 10.44
C ASN A 18 9.39 -25.99 8.99
N ASN A 19 10.36 -26.70 8.41
CA ASN A 19 10.84 -26.50 7.03
C ASN A 19 11.58 -25.17 6.80
N GLU A 20 12.04 -24.52 7.88
CA GLU A 20 12.86 -23.29 7.83
C GLU A 20 14.12 -23.46 8.69
N TYR A 21 15.21 -22.79 8.28
CA TYR A 21 16.46 -22.75 9.02
C TYR A 21 16.50 -21.50 9.91
N THR A 22 16.72 -21.69 11.20
CA THR A 22 16.81 -20.61 12.19
C THR A 22 18.20 -20.57 12.80
N LEU A 23 18.76 -19.36 12.90
CA LEU A 23 20.01 -19.06 13.60
C LEU A 23 19.70 -18.21 14.84
N SER A 24 20.23 -18.61 15.99
CA SER A 24 20.12 -17.84 17.24
C SER A 24 21.51 -17.40 17.68
N LEU A 25 21.71 -16.09 17.80
CA LEU A 25 22.94 -15.48 18.28
C LEU A 25 22.71 -14.92 19.69
N LEU A 26 23.53 -15.33 20.65
CA LEU A 26 23.49 -14.80 22.01
C LEU A 26 24.57 -13.71 22.14
N CYS A 27 24.17 -12.44 22.05
CA CYS A 27 25.08 -11.33 22.29
C CYS A 27 25.25 -11.12 23.80
N THR A 28 26.39 -11.52 24.35
CA THR A 28 26.81 -11.09 25.69
C THR A 28 27.60 -9.78 25.58
N GLU A 29 27.04 -8.73 26.19
CA GLU A 29 27.64 -7.42 26.47
C GLU A 29 27.50 -6.33 25.38
N PHE A 30 26.46 -5.50 25.52
CA PHE A 30 26.43 -4.13 25.00
C PHE A 30 26.03 -3.20 26.15
N ASP A 31 27.02 -2.53 26.75
CA ASP A 31 26.81 -1.50 27.77
C ASP A 31 27.13 -0.12 27.15
N PRO A 32 26.12 0.72 26.82
CA PRO A 32 26.36 1.99 26.14
C PRO A 32 26.67 3.17 27.08
N PHE A 33 26.96 2.97 28.37
CA PHE A 33 27.23 4.07 29.29
C PHE A 33 28.57 3.93 30.04
N THR A 34 29.66 4.18 29.33
CA THR A 34 30.90 4.68 29.97
C THR A 34 31.39 5.92 29.23
N ALA A 35 30.83 7.07 29.60
CA ALA A 35 31.45 8.37 29.39
C ALA A 35 32.14 8.75 30.72
N ASP A 36 33.44 8.51 30.81
CA ASP A 36 34.24 8.90 31.96
C ASP A 36 34.52 10.41 31.98
N CYS A 37 34.26 10.95 33.17
CA CYS A 37 34.74 12.13 33.87
C CYS A 37 35.58 13.20 33.17
N ALA A 38 35.16 14.46 33.37
CA ALA A 38 36.08 15.53 33.78
C ALA A 38 35.43 16.42 34.86
N THR A 39 36.03 16.38 36.04
CA THR A 39 35.71 17.12 37.26
C THR A 39 36.01 18.62 37.10
N SER A 40 35.15 19.49 37.66
CA SER A 40 35.58 20.72 38.33
C SER A 40 34.51 21.19 39.31
N ALA A 41 34.95 21.43 40.53
CA ALA A 41 34.15 21.72 41.72
C ALA A 41 33.78 23.20 41.83
N SER A 42 32.61 23.50 42.42
CA SER A 42 32.52 24.27 43.68
C SER A 42 31.08 24.61 44.03
N GLY A 43 30.74 24.43 45.32
CA GLY A 43 29.92 25.40 46.04
C GLY A 43 28.46 25.05 46.31
N SER A 44 28.22 24.65 47.56
CA SER A 44 27.25 25.29 48.46
C SER A 44 25.86 24.68 48.68
N THR A 45 25.66 24.39 49.97
CA THR A 45 24.42 24.46 50.76
C THR A 45 23.47 23.28 50.76
N ARG A 46 23.40 22.68 51.95
CA ARG A 46 22.46 21.67 52.43
C ARG A 46 21.03 22.22 52.43
N GLN A 47 20.07 21.44 51.94
CA GLN A 47 18.71 21.41 52.48
C GLN A 47 18.05 20.06 52.16
N SER A 48 17.51 19.44 53.21
CA SER A 48 16.94 18.09 53.23
C SER A 48 15.61 18.03 52.49
N THR A 49 15.45 17.03 51.62
CA THR A 49 14.18 16.64 51.00
C THR A 49 13.50 15.53 51.81
N PRO A 50 12.15 15.50 51.92
CA PRO A 50 11.43 14.29 52.28
C PRO A 50 11.38 13.34 51.09
N ALA A 51 11.53 12.04 51.36
CA ALA A 51 11.55 10.97 50.38
C ALA A 51 10.22 10.92 49.59
N SER A 52 10.29 11.30 48.32
CA SER A 52 9.23 10.99 47.34
C SER A 52 9.40 9.55 46.89
N ILE A 53 8.32 8.77 47.01
CA ILE A 53 8.24 7.38 46.54
C ILE A 53 8.32 7.43 45.01
N HIS A 54 9.51 7.16 44.47
CA HIS A 54 9.68 6.97 43.04
C HIS A 54 9.05 5.63 42.71
N SER A 55 7.80 5.66 42.27
CA SER A 55 7.17 4.55 41.57
C SER A 55 8.06 4.22 40.38
N SER A 56 8.82 3.12 40.48
CA SER A 56 9.58 2.55 39.37
C SER A 56 8.60 1.98 38.35
N ARG A 57 7.87 2.84 37.63
CA ARG A 57 7.33 2.48 36.33
C ARG A 57 8.53 2.37 35.39
N LYS A 58 8.92 1.12 35.12
CA LYS A 58 9.74 0.80 33.94
C LYS A 58 9.15 1.56 32.75
N PRO A 59 9.95 2.31 31.97
CA PRO A 59 9.44 2.87 30.72
C PRO A 59 8.95 1.70 29.87
N ARG A 60 7.67 1.72 29.50
CA ARG A 60 7.08 0.78 28.54
C ARG A 60 7.93 0.90 27.28
N ALA A 61 8.63 -0.17 26.90
CA ALA A 61 9.43 -0.19 25.69
C ALA A 61 8.55 0.32 24.54
N ALA A 62 9.05 1.29 23.77
CA ALA A 62 8.32 1.79 22.62
C ALA A 62 8.07 0.61 21.67
N HIS A 63 6.80 0.30 21.41
CA HIS A 63 6.44 -0.73 20.45
C HIS A 63 7.05 -0.36 19.10
N THR A 64 7.77 -1.29 18.48
CA THR A 64 8.26 -1.08 17.12
C THR A 64 7.08 -1.15 16.16
N TYR A 65 7.24 -0.61 14.94
CA TYR A 65 6.22 -0.75 13.90
C TYR A 65 5.90 -2.22 13.59
N SER A 66 6.90 -3.11 13.67
CA SER A 66 6.70 -4.55 13.48
C SER A 66 5.78 -5.13 14.55
N ASP A 67 5.96 -4.76 15.82
CA ASP A 67 5.11 -5.24 16.92
C ASP A 67 3.66 -4.78 16.74
N LEU A 68 3.48 -3.50 16.36
CA LEU A 68 2.14 -2.94 16.09
C LEU A 68 1.47 -3.63 14.90
N LYS A 69 2.24 -3.92 13.84
CA LYS A 69 1.73 -4.61 12.66
C LYS A 69 1.24 -6.01 13.02
N ASP A 70 1.99 -6.78 13.80
CA ASP A 70 1.58 -8.12 14.22
C ASP A 70 0.33 -8.09 15.12
N GLU A 71 0.18 -7.06 15.95
CA GLU A 71 -1.05 -6.84 16.72
C GLU A 71 -2.24 -6.53 15.81
N TRP A 72 -2.08 -5.66 14.81
CA TRP A 72 -3.14 -5.35 13.85
C TRP A 72 -3.54 -6.55 13.00
N ASP A 73 -2.55 -7.34 12.53
CA ASP A 73 -2.78 -8.54 11.73
C ASP A 73 -3.67 -9.55 12.50
N ARG A 74 -3.42 -9.71 13.82
CA ARG A 74 -4.23 -10.56 14.71
C ARG A 74 -5.61 -9.96 15.00
N LEU A 75 -5.68 -8.67 15.34
CA LEU A 75 -6.93 -8.01 15.72
C LEU A 75 -7.92 -7.90 14.56
N LEU A 76 -7.43 -7.60 13.37
CA LEU A 76 -8.24 -7.45 12.15
C LEU A 76 -8.42 -8.80 11.41
N ASN A 77 -7.89 -9.89 11.98
CA ASN A 77 -7.95 -11.24 11.43
C ASN A 77 -7.50 -11.31 9.96
N ILE A 78 -6.36 -10.69 9.66
CA ILE A 78 -5.83 -10.60 8.29
C ILE A 78 -5.12 -11.92 7.96
N PRO A 79 -5.50 -12.62 6.87
CA PRO A 79 -4.85 -13.87 6.50
C PRO A 79 -3.37 -13.67 6.14
N GLY A 80 -2.49 -14.53 6.66
CA GLY A 80 -1.05 -14.40 6.44
C GLY A 80 -0.64 -14.48 4.96
N HIS A 81 -1.38 -15.17 4.09
CA HIS A 81 -1.05 -15.28 2.67
C HIS A 81 -1.23 -13.98 1.90
N VAL A 82 -2.16 -13.11 2.30
CA VAL A 82 -2.39 -11.81 1.63
C VAL A 82 -1.39 -10.75 2.06
N ILE A 83 -0.71 -10.93 3.19
CA ILE A 83 0.29 -9.98 3.73
C ILE A 83 1.66 -10.22 3.10
N LYS A 84 1.91 -11.41 2.53
CA LYS A 84 3.19 -11.72 1.88
C LYS A 84 3.52 -10.71 0.79
N ASN A 85 4.72 -10.14 0.87
CA ASN A 85 5.24 -9.25 -0.14
C ASN A 85 5.70 -10.07 -1.33
N ILE A 86 4.81 -10.22 -2.31
CA ILE A 86 5.09 -10.91 -3.57
C ILE A 86 5.23 -9.82 -4.63
N PRO A 87 6.40 -9.66 -5.27
CA PRO A 87 6.55 -8.72 -6.36
C PRO A 87 5.64 -9.15 -7.51
N ASN A 88 4.87 -8.21 -8.06
CA ASN A 88 3.92 -8.46 -9.16
C ASN A 88 3.01 -9.68 -8.92
N PRO A 89 2.13 -9.63 -7.91
CA PRO A 89 1.22 -10.73 -7.62
C PRO A 89 0.27 -10.96 -8.80
N LEU A 90 -0.20 -12.20 -8.96
CA LEU A 90 -1.30 -12.52 -9.85
C LEU A 90 -2.51 -11.67 -9.51
N LEU A 91 -3.30 -11.34 -10.53
CA LEU A 91 -4.40 -10.39 -10.42
C LEU A 91 -5.42 -10.80 -9.36
N LEU A 92 -5.75 -12.09 -9.27
CA LEU A 92 -6.68 -12.59 -8.26
C LEU A 92 -6.15 -12.37 -6.84
N LEU A 93 -4.86 -12.65 -6.60
CA LEU A 93 -4.22 -12.39 -5.31
C LEU A 93 -4.13 -10.88 -5.01
N ALA A 94 -3.86 -10.06 -6.02
CA ALA A 94 -3.89 -8.60 -5.89
C ALA A 94 -5.29 -8.14 -5.48
N PHE A 95 -6.35 -8.66 -6.10
CA PHE A 95 -7.71 -8.27 -5.76
C PHE A 95 -8.16 -8.82 -4.40
N GLU A 96 -7.70 -10.01 -4.03
CA GLU A 96 -7.90 -10.58 -2.69
C GLU A 96 -7.29 -9.67 -1.61
N LYS A 97 -6.04 -9.18 -1.82
CA LYS A 97 -5.43 -8.16 -0.95
C LYS A 97 -6.30 -6.91 -0.81
N TYR A 98 -6.86 -6.41 -1.92
CA TYR A 98 -7.75 -5.24 -1.91
C TYR A 98 -9.01 -5.50 -1.06
N LYS A 99 -9.63 -6.67 -1.21
CA LYS A 99 -10.82 -7.06 -0.42
C LYS A 99 -10.52 -7.13 1.07
N HIS A 100 -9.41 -7.77 1.45
CA HIS A 100 -9.01 -7.85 2.85
C HIS A 100 -8.68 -6.48 3.43
N TYR A 101 -8.09 -5.56 2.64
CA TYR A 101 -7.96 -4.17 3.07
C TYR A 101 -9.35 -3.54 3.35
N CYS A 102 -10.31 -3.67 2.43
CA CYS A 102 -11.65 -3.10 2.61
C CYS A 102 -12.34 -3.67 3.86
N GLN A 103 -12.22 -4.97 4.09
CA GLN A 103 -12.73 -5.64 5.29
C GLN A 103 -12.04 -5.14 6.56
N ALA A 104 -10.70 -5.07 6.56
CA ALA A 104 -9.91 -4.61 7.70
C ALA A 104 -10.18 -3.13 8.02
N SER A 105 -10.34 -2.29 6.99
CA SER A 105 -10.68 -0.86 7.15
C SER A 105 -12.07 -0.72 7.78
N ASN A 106 -13.07 -1.44 7.27
CA ASN A 106 -14.42 -1.40 7.82
C ASN A 106 -14.46 -1.92 9.27
N THR A 107 -13.74 -3.02 9.55
CA THR A 107 -13.61 -3.57 10.91
C THR A 107 -12.97 -2.56 11.85
N SER A 108 -11.88 -1.92 11.42
CA SER A 108 -11.17 -0.88 12.19
C SER A 108 -12.02 0.35 12.46
N ASP A 109 -12.86 0.75 11.52
CA ASP A 109 -13.80 1.86 11.70
C ASP A 109 -14.97 1.49 12.61
N THR A 110 -15.52 0.29 12.45
CA THR A 110 -16.57 -0.25 13.34
C THR A 110 -16.07 -0.31 14.78
N MET A 111 -14.91 -0.94 15.01
CA MET A 111 -14.30 -1.05 16.35
C MET A 111 -13.92 0.31 16.96
N GLY A 112 -13.55 1.27 16.12
CA GLY A 112 -13.29 2.64 16.56
C GLY A 112 -14.57 3.40 16.95
N SER A 113 -15.68 3.12 16.25
CA SER A 113 -16.97 3.78 16.47
C SER A 113 -17.75 3.21 17.66
N ASP A 114 -17.67 1.91 17.89
CA ASP A 114 -18.35 1.22 18.99
C ASP A 114 -17.53 1.16 20.29
N GLY A 115 -16.27 1.62 20.25
CA GLY A 115 -15.36 1.64 21.40
C GLY A 115 -14.80 0.27 21.79
N SER A 116 -14.93 -0.75 20.93
CA SER A 116 -14.35 -2.09 21.14
C SER A 116 -12.87 -2.18 20.77
N TRP A 117 -12.27 -1.10 20.27
CA TRP A 117 -10.84 -1.04 20.00
C TRP A 117 -10.01 -1.20 21.30
N PRO A 118 -9.00 -2.10 21.34
CA PRO A 118 -8.25 -2.35 22.57
C PRO A 118 -7.42 -1.15 23.06
N ASP A 119 -7.53 -0.79 24.35
CA ASP A 119 -6.80 0.33 24.97
C ASP A 119 -5.27 0.17 24.91
N ASN A 120 -4.79 -1.07 24.84
CA ASN A 120 -3.36 -1.39 24.82
C ASN A 120 -2.74 -1.28 23.42
N CYS A 121 -3.55 -1.17 22.36
CA CYS A 121 -3.11 -1.14 20.97
C CYS A 121 -3.58 0.15 20.28
N ARG A 122 -2.70 0.86 19.59
CA ARG A 122 -3.10 2.06 18.83
C ARG A 122 -3.86 1.66 17.57
N LYS A 123 -4.95 2.35 17.24
CA LYS A 123 -5.64 2.21 15.95
C LYS A 123 -4.71 2.55 14.76
N PRO A 124 -4.60 1.69 13.73
CA PRO A 124 -3.83 1.99 12.53
C PRO A 124 -4.46 3.16 11.77
N THR A 125 -3.62 4.03 11.21
CA THR A 125 -4.07 4.98 10.19
C THR A 125 -4.38 4.24 8.88
N ALA A 126 -5.14 4.88 7.99
CA ALA A 126 -5.42 4.30 6.67
C ALA A 126 -4.14 3.97 5.89
N THR A 127 -3.11 4.81 5.98
CA THR A 127 -1.82 4.57 5.30
C THR A 127 -1.12 3.35 5.88
N GLU A 128 -1.08 3.22 7.20
CA GLU A 128 -0.44 2.08 7.86
C GLU A 128 -1.16 0.78 7.53
N LEU A 129 -2.49 0.82 7.49
CA LEU A 129 -3.30 -0.32 7.08
C LEU A 129 -3.05 -0.71 5.61
N ILE A 130 -2.91 0.26 4.70
CA ILE A 130 -2.54 0.00 3.30
C ILE A 130 -1.18 -0.71 3.23
N GLU A 131 -0.20 -0.21 3.97
CA GLU A 131 1.19 -0.71 3.96
C GLU A 131 1.33 -2.15 4.48
N ILE A 132 0.34 -2.66 5.21
CA ILE A 132 0.26 -4.10 5.55
C ILE A 132 0.10 -4.97 4.30
N PHE A 133 -0.69 -4.52 3.32
CA PHE A 133 -1.03 -5.33 2.15
C PHE A 133 -0.12 -5.06 0.95
N VAL A 134 0.22 -3.79 0.72
CA VAL A 134 0.97 -3.36 -0.46
C VAL A 134 1.66 -2.02 -0.20
N ALA A 135 2.76 -1.77 -0.90
CA ALA A 135 3.42 -0.47 -0.91
C ALA A 135 2.43 0.65 -1.25
N LYS A 136 2.50 1.75 -0.47
CA LYS A 136 1.65 2.94 -0.60
C LYS A 136 1.56 3.46 -2.04
N SER A 137 2.67 3.57 -2.75
CA SER A 137 2.71 4.06 -4.14
C SER A 137 1.88 3.19 -5.08
N THR A 138 2.02 1.87 -4.98
CA THR A 138 1.26 0.88 -5.76
C THR A 138 -0.23 0.93 -5.42
N TRP A 139 -0.59 1.16 -4.17
CA TRP A 139 -1.99 1.29 -3.76
C TRP A 139 -2.72 2.40 -4.53
N TYR A 140 -2.19 3.62 -4.44
CA TYR A 140 -2.83 4.79 -5.04
C TYR A 140 -2.72 4.81 -6.57
N SER A 141 -1.64 4.28 -7.13
CA SER A 141 -1.44 4.29 -8.59
C SER A 141 -2.20 3.17 -9.31
N ALA A 142 -2.32 1.99 -8.71
CA ALA A 142 -2.80 0.80 -9.40
C ALA A 142 -4.05 0.17 -8.76
N TYR A 143 -4.09 0.01 -7.43
CA TYR A 143 -5.20 -0.71 -6.77
C TYR A 143 -6.48 0.12 -6.70
N GLN A 144 -6.40 1.32 -6.13
CA GLN A 144 -7.58 2.12 -5.83
C GLN A 144 -8.32 2.53 -7.11
N ALA A 145 -7.57 3.02 -8.11
CA ALA A 145 -8.13 3.45 -9.37
C ALA A 145 -8.73 2.29 -10.17
N ALA A 146 -8.02 1.16 -10.26
CA ALA A 146 -8.53 0.00 -11.00
C ALA A 146 -9.77 -0.59 -10.34
N SER A 147 -9.74 -0.80 -9.02
CA SER A 147 -10.85 -1.44 -8.28
C SER A 147 -12.11 -0.59 -8.31
N SER A 148 -11.98 0.73 -8.10
CA SER A 148 -13.12 1.65 -8.19
C SER A 148 -13.73 1.68 -9.59
N GLU A 149 -12.89 1.65 -10.63
CA GLU A 149 -13.35 1.65 -12.01
C GLU A 149 -14.06 0.34 -12.39
N VAL A 150 -13.51 -0.80 -11.98
CA VAL A 150 -14.11 -2.13 -12.20
C VAL A 150 -15.47 -2.21 -11.52
N ALA A 151 -15.55 -1.89 -10.23
CA ALA A 151 -16.78 -1.95 -9.46
C ALA A 151 -17.89 -1.04 -10.03
N THR A 152 -17.53 0.10 -10.63
CA THR A 152 -18.51 1.06 -11.15
C THR A 152 -18.97 0.73 -12.56
N ASN A 153 -18.05 0.30 -13.45
CA ASN A 153 -18.29 0.30 -14.89
C ASN A 153 -18.20 -1.08 -15.56
N TYR A 154 -17.70 -2.10 -14.86
CA TYR A 154 -17.38 -3.41 -15.44
C TYR A 154 -17.80 -4.55 -14.49
N PRO A 155 -19.11 -4.78 -14.30
CA PRO A 155 -19.61 -5.83 -13.40
C PRO A 155 -19.12 -7.23 -13.77
N ASP A 156 -18.96 -7.54 -15.07
CA ASP A 156 -18.45 -8.85 -15.52
C ASP A 156 -17.00 -9.07 -15.04
N MET A 157 -16.16 -8.04 -15.10
CA MET A 157 -14.80 -8.09 -14.57
C MET A 157 -14.81 -8.18 -13.04
N GLN A 158 -15.74 -7.50 -12.38
CA GLN A 158 -15.91 -7.61 -10.93
C GLN A 158 -16.24 -9.06 -10.53
N ALA A 159 -17.21 -9.70 -11.20
CA ALA A 159 -17.58 -11.10 -10.96
C ALA A 159 -16.40 -12.07 -11.22
N TYR A 160 -15.60 -11.80 -12.26
CA TYR A 160 -14.35 -12.53 -12.51
C TYR A 160 -13.35 -12.42 -11.36
N LEU A 161 -13.11 -11.20 -10.87
CA LEU A 161 -12.21 -10.96 -9.74
C LEU A 161 -12.78 -11.48 -8.41
N ASP A 162 -14.09 -11.66 -8.33
CA ASP A 162 -14.77 -12.23 -7.19
C ASP A 162 -14.67 -13.75 -7.11
N GLY A 163 -14.32 -14.40 -8.23
CA GLY A 163 -14.16 -15.85 -8.29
C GLY A 163 -15.47 -16.61 -8.05
N GLU A 164 -16.61 -15.99 -8.37
CA GLU A 164 -17.92 -16.65 -8.24
C GLU A 164 -17.98 -17.91 -9.12
N ASP A 165 -18.72 -18.95 -8.72
CA ASP A 165 -18.76 -20.24 -9.46
C ASP A 165 -19.27 -20.10 -10.91
N SER A 166 -19.96 -19.00 -11.23
CA SER A 166 -20.43 -18.65 -12.57
C SER A 166 -19.61 -17.54 -13.22
N HIS A 167 -18.37 -17.31 -12.78
CA HIS A 167 -17.54 -16.24 -13.32
C HIS A 167 -17.28 -16.44 -14.82
N PRO A 168 -17.24 -15.35 -15.60
CA PRO A 168 -16.88 -15.45 -17.01
C PRO A 168 -15.43 -15.96 -17.14
N SER A 169 -15.18 -16.77 -18.15
CA SER A 169 -13.86 -17.32 -18.44
C SER A 169 -12.84 -16.24 -18.82
N ASP A 170 -11.55 -16.57 -18.70
CA ASP A 170 -10.43 -15.72 -19.13
C ASP A 170 -10.64 -15.19 -20.56
N GLN A 171 -11.05 -16.07 -21.47
CA GLN A 171 -11.31 -15.72 -22.86
C GLN A 171 -12.48 -14.73 -23.02
N GLU A 172 -13.52 -14.83 -22.19
CA GLU A 172 -14.68 -13.92 -22.25
C GLU A 172 -14.33 -12.51 -21.72
N ILE A 173 -13.51 -12.44 -20.68
CA ILE A 173 -13.10 -11.16 -20.05
C ILE A 173 -11.98 -10.46 -20.82
N TRP A 174 -10.92 -11.20 -21.11
CA TRP A 174 -9.68 -10.68 -21.65
C TRP A 174 -9.65 -10.77 -23.19
N GLY A 175 -10.42 -11.67 -23.78
CA GLY A 175 -10.40 -11.93 -25.23
C GLY A 175 -9.27 -12.86 -25.68
N TYR A 176 -8.38 -13.25 -24.76
CA TYR A 176 -7.27 -14.15 -24.98
C TYR A 176 -6.93 -14.82 -23.66
N ASN A 177 -6.32 -16.01 -23.71
CA ASN A 177 -5.83 -16.72 -22.52
C ASN A 177 -4.35 -16.42 -22.32
N GLN A 178 -3.95 -16.09 -21.09
CA GLN A 178 -2.56 -15.85 -20.72
C GLN A 178 -2.06 -16.99 -19.81
N PRO A 179 -1.15 -17.87 -20.28
CA PRO A 179 -0.74 -19.06 -19.52
C PRO A 179 -0.11 -18.73 -18.15
N GLU A 180 0.57 -17.59 -18.06
CA GLU A 180 1.24 -17.11 -16.85
C GLU A 180 0.27 -16.42 -15.87
N GLY A 181 -1.00 -16.27 -16.25
CA GLY A 181 -1.99 -15.48 -15.55
C GLY A 181 -1.87 -13.99 -15.82
N TYR A 182 -2.85 -13.24 -15.33
CA TYR A 182 -2.92 -11.79 -15.47
C TYR A 182 -2.36 -11.10 -14.23
N THR A 183 -1.87 -9.88 -14.42
CA THR A 183 -1.39 -9.01 -13.34
C THR A 183 -2.26 -7.77 -13.21
N LEU A 184 -2.06 -7.01 -12.13
CA LEU A 184 -2.71 -5.70 -11.97
C LEU A 184 -2.33 -4.71 -13.07
N THR A 185 -1.14 -4.85 -13.67
CA THR A 185 -0.72 -4.05 -14.83
C THR A 185 -1.59 -4.35 -16.04
N ASP A 186 -1.88 -5.63 -16.29
CA ASP A 186 -2.75 -6.06 -17.39
C ASP A 186 -4.17 -5.53 -17.21
N LEU A 187 -4.71 -5.57 -15.98
CA LEU A 187 -6.00 -4.97 -15.67
C LEU A 187 -6.03 -3.46 -15.97
N ASN A 188 -5.00 -2.72 -15.54
CA ASN A 188 -4.91 -1.29 -15.81
C ASN A 188 -4.83 -0.98 -17.31
N LYS A 189 -4.09 -1.78 -18.07
CA LYS A 189 -4.03 -1.66 -19.54
C LYS A 189 -5.39 -1.94 -20.18
N TRP A 190 -6.04 -3.03 -19.77
CA TRP A 190 -7.39 -3.39 -20.24
C TRP A 190 -8.40 -2.27 -19.96
N LEU A 191 -8.36 -1.67 -18.76
CA LEU A 191 -9.22 -0.53 -18.42
C LEU A 191 -8.94 0.70 -19.30
N ALA A 192 -7.67 0.99 -19.59
CA ALA A 192 -7.29 2.10 -20.46
C ALA A 192 -7.81 1.89 -21.91
N GLU A 193 -7.71 0.66 -22.43
CA GLU A 193 -8.22 0.29 -23.75
C GLU A 193 -9.75 0.40 -23.82
N LYS A 194 -10.48 -0.13 -22.81
CA LYS A 194 -11.95 -0.02 -22.74
C LYS A 194 -12.41 1.44 -22.67
N LYS A 195 -11.70 2.29 -21.91
CA LYS A 195 -11.96 3.74 -21.86
C LYS A 195 -11.71 4.43 -23.19
N ALA A 196 -10.64 4.08 -23.91
CA ALA A 196 -10.34 4.65 -25.22
C ALA A 196 -11.43 4.32 -26.25
N VAL A 197 -11.91 3.07 -26.27
CA VAL A 197 -13.00 2.62 -27.16
C VAL A 197 -14.31 3.35 -26.84
N LYS A 198 -14.68 3.50 -25.55
CA LYS A 198 -15.87 4.27 -25.15
C LYS A 198 -15.79 5.73 -25.65
N ARG A 199 -14.65 6.40 -25.46
CA ARG A 199 -14.44 7.78 -25.94
C ARG A 199 -14.48 7.92 -27.46
N GLY A 200 -13.97 6.93 -28.20
CA GLY A 200 -14.04 6.91 -29.66
C GLY A 200 -15.47 6.74 -30.19
N LYS A 201 -16.28 5.93 -29.50
CA LYS A 201 -17.69 5.69 -29.86
C LYS A 201 -18.58 6.90 -29.58
N ASP A 202 -18.33 7.65 -28.51
CA ASP A 202 -19.06 8.89 -28.21
C ASP A 202 -18.72 10.03 -29.18
N LYS A 203 -17.49 10.11 -29.66
CA LYS A 203 -17.10 11.09 -30.69
C LYS A 203 -17.69 10.82 -32.09
N GLY A 204 -18.27 9.63 -32.32
CA GLY A 204 -18.87 9.25 -33.60
C GLY A 204 -20.36 9.58 -33.75
N LYS A 205 -21.01 10.16 -32.73
CA LYS A 205 -22.43 10.52 -32.75
C LYS A 205 -22.67 12.01 -33.04
N GLU A 206 -21.88 12.62 -33.93
CA GLU A 206 -22.28 13.88 -34.56
C GLU A 206 -23.27 13.60 -35.71
N LYS A 207 -24.45 14.21 -35.60
CA LYS A 207 -25.54 14.16 -36.58
C LYS A 207 -25.02 14.40 -38.01
N PRO A 208 -25.48 13.65 -39.03
CA PRO A 208 -25.21 14.01 -40.42
C PRO A 208 -25.96 15.31 -40.72
N LYS A 209 -25.24 16.44 -40.77
CA LYS A 209 -25.74 17.65 -41.42
C LYS A 209 -25.48 17.51 -42.92
N GLY A 210 -26.55 17.75 -43.66
CA GLY A 210 -26.69 17.40 -45.05
C GLY A 210 -25.59 17.95 -45.94
N SER A 211 -25.34 17.16 -46.98
CA SER A 211 -24.82 17.59 -48.25
C SER A 211 -25.49 18.88 -48.73
N ASP A 212 -24.71 19.92 -49.00
CA ASP A 212 -24.90 20.63 -50.25
C ASP A 212 -23.56 21.02 -50.89
N THR A 213 -23.55 20.77 -52.18
CA THR A 213 -22.49 20.89 -53.17
C THR A 213 -22.40 22.37 -53.55
N THR A 214 -21.25 23.03 -53.56
CA THR A 214 -20.55 23.49 -54.79
C THR A 214 -19.46 24.48 -54.36
N LYS A 215 -18.19 24.23 -54.69
CA LYS A 215 -17.48 24.67 -55.90
C LYS A 215 -16.89 26.10 -55.81
N SER A 216 -15.61 26.11 -55.43
CA SER A 216 -14.51 26.80 -56.13
C SER A 216 -14.21 28.30 -55.91
N LYS A 217 -12.88 28.52 -55.85
CA LYS A 217 -12.07 29.62 -56.43
C LYS A 217 -11.94 30.88 -55.55
N LYS A 218 -10.81 31.09 -54.88
CA LYS A 218 -9.48 31.57 -55.35
C LYS A 218 -9.40 33.11 -55.49
N LYS A 219 -8.39 33.64 -54.79
CA LYS A 219 -7.57 34.85 -55.06
C LYS A 219 -8.07 36.24 -54.64
N ASN A 220 -7.27 36.78 -53.70
CA ASN A 220 -6.44 38.00 -53.76
C ASN A 220 -7.02 39.42 -53.65
N SER A 221 -6.16 40.20 -52.96
CA SER A 221 -5.80 41.61 -53.04
C SER A 221 -6.69 42.66 -52.36
N ASP A 222 -6.19 43.12 -51.21
CA ASP A 222 -5.57 44.45 -51.02
C ASP A 222 -6.11 45.64 -51.84
N GLY A 223 -6.44 46.74 -51.12
CA GLY A 223 -6.34 48.09 -51.66
C GLY A 223 -7.60 48.99 -51.66
N LYS A 224 -7.74 49.78 -50.59
CA LYS A 224 -7.75 51.27 -50.61
C LYS A 224 -8.89 52.05 -51.31
N LYS A 225 -9.68 52.78 -50.49
CA LYS A 225 -10.04 54.25 -50.51
C LYS A 225 -11.42 54.42 -49.86
N GLU A 226 -11.58 55.10 -48.72
CA GLU A 226 -11.48 56.54 -48.44
C GLU A 226 -12.54 57.41 -49.15
N SER A 227 -13.51 57.84 -48.32
CA SER A 227 -14.13 59.17 -48.14
C SER A 227 -15.16 59.78 -49.12
N ARG A 228 -16.12 60.44 -48.45
CA ARG A 228 -17.09 61.50 -48.82
C ARG A 228 -18.46 61.08 -49.35
N LYS A 229 -19.49 61.29 -48.52
CA LYS A 229 -20.25 62.55 -48.55
C LYS A 229 -20.94 62.82 -47.22
#